data_AF-A0A941ZSX4-F1
#
_entry.id   AF-A0A941ZSX4-F1
#
_cell.length_a   1.000
_cell.length_b   1.000
_cell.length_c   1.000
_cell.angle_alpha   90.00
_cell.angle_beta   90.00
_cell.angle_gamma   90.00
#
_symmetry.space_group_name_H-M   'P 1'
#
loop_
_entity.id
_entity.type
_entity.pdbx_description
1 polymer ?
#
loop_
_entity_poly.entity_id
_entity_poly.type
_entity_poly.pdbx_seq_one_letter_code
_entity_poly.pdbx_strand_id
1 'polypeptide(L)'
;MKRIGKCALIGILAATLVCVATSVRADPLPSWNGTAPKKAIVAFVGKVTKKGSPDHVPPTERIAVFDSDGTLWAGQPMYFQLMFALDA
;
A
#
# COMPACT_ATOMS: atom_id res chain seq x y z
N MET A 1 39.39 -15.19 -30.77
CA MET A 1 38.08 -15.82 -30.46
C MET A 1 37.73 -15.86 -28.96
N LYS A 2 38.66 -16.10 -28.02
CA LYS A 2 38.37 -16.13 -26.55
C LYS A 2 37.93 -14.79 -25.90
N ARG A 3 38.27 -13.63 -26.47
CA ARG A 3 37.94 -12.30 -25.90
C ARG A 3 36.49 -11.88 -26.10
N ILE A 4 35.87 -12.30 -27.21
CA ILE A 4 34.48 -11.97 -27.54
C ILE A 4 33.51 -12.71 -26.61
N GLY A 5 33.81 -13.96 -26.25
CA GLY A 5 33.00 -14.75 -25.31
C GLY A 5 33.01 -14.22 -23.87
N LYS A 6 34.10 -13.58 -23.42
CA LYS A 6 34.17 -12.97 -22.08
C LYS A 6 33.35 -11.68 -21.99
N CYS A 7 33.38 -10.82 -23.01
CA CYS A 7 32.56 -9.61 -23.04
C CYS A 7 31.06 -9.93 -23.17
N ALA A 8 30.71 -10.95 -23.96
CA ALA A 8 29.33 -11.42 -24.06
C ALA A 8 28.83 -12.00 -22.72
N LEU A 9 29.65 -12.79 -22.02
CA LEU A 9 29.29 -13.37 -20.72
C LEU A 9 29.16 -12.31 -19.61
N ILE A 10 30.03 -11.29 -19.60
CA ILE A 10 29.94 -10.15 -18.67
C ILE A 10 28.70 -9.29 -18.98
N GLY A 11 28.39 -9.07 -20.26
CA GLY A 11 27.20 -8.35 -20.69
C GLY A 11 25.90 -9.08 -20.32
N ILE A 12 25.87 -10.41 -20.47
CA ILE A 12 24.72 -11.24 -20.06
C ILE A 12 24.55 -11.23 -18.54
N LEU A 13 25.65 -11.35 -17.77
CA LEU A 13 25.60 -11.32 -16.31
C LEU A 13 25.13 -9.96 -15.76
N ALA A 14 25.60 -8.86 -16.35
CA ALA A 14 25.16 -7.51 -16.01
C ALA A 14 23.68 -7.26 -16.35
N ALA A 15 23.21 -7.76 -17.50
CA ALA A 15 21.81 -7.67 -17.90
C ALA A 15 20.88 -8.46 -16.95
N THR A 16 21.30 -9.65 -16.49
CA THR A 16 20.54 -10.41 -15.48
C THR A 16 20.51 -9.73 -14.11
N LEU A 17 21.56 -9.01 -13.71
CA LEU A 17 21.61 -8.30 -12.43
C LEU A 17 20.67 -7.07 -12.41
N VAL A 18 20.49 -6.40 -13.56
CA VAL A 18 19.57 -5.25 -13.71
C VAL A 18 18.10 -5.67 -13.67
N CYS A 19 17.74 -6.83 -14.23
CA CYS A 19 16.36 -7.33 -14.24
C CYS A 19 15.82 -7.77 -12.86
N VAL A 20 16.69 -8.06 -11.89
CA VAL A 20 16.28 -8.52 -10.55
C VAL A 20 15.97 -7.36 -9.60
N ALA A 21 16.37 -6.12 -9.92
CA ALA A 21 16.47 -5.04 -8.94
C ALA A 21 15.28 -4.07 -8.83
N THR A 22 14.15 -4.28 -9.52
CA THR A 22 13.05 -3.30 -9.50
C THR A 22 11.70 -3.92 -9.14
N SER A 23 11.59 -4.54 -7.97
CA SER A 23 10.30 -4.60 -7.28
C SER A 23 9.94 -3.20 -6.77
N VAL A 24 9.41 -2.34 -7.64
CA VAL A 24 8.84 -1.07 -7.18
C VAL A 24 7.67 -1.45 -6.27
N ARG A 25 7.80 -1.21 -4.96
CA ARG A 25 6.69 -1.42 -4.05
C ARG A 25 5.61 -0.44 -4.49
N ALA A 26 4.47 -0.95 -4.95
CA ALA A 26 3.35 -0.11 -5.32
C ALA A 26 3.06 0.87 -4.18
N ASP A 27 2.76 2.13 -4.53
CA ASP A 27 2.32 3.13 -3.56
C ASP A 27 1.17 2.51 -2.74
N PRO A 28 1.30 2.38 -1.41
CA PRO A 28 0.31 1.66 -0.61
C PRO A 28 -1.07 2.34 -0.61
N LEU A 29 -1.16 3.62 -0.98
CA LEU A 29 -2.40 4.40 -1.03
C LEU A 29 -2.44 5.28 -2.29
N PRO A 30 -2.60 4.68 -3.50
CA PRO A 30 -2.42 5.39 -4.76
C PRO A 30 -3.52 6.43 -5.03
N SER A 31 -4.73 6.24 -4.49
CA SER A 31 -5.84 7.20 -4.59
C SER A 31 -5.77 8.34 -3.57
N TRP A 32 -4.76 8.35 -2.69
CA TRP A 32 -4.60 9.37 -1.67
C TRP A 32 -3.58 10.42 -2.09
N ASN A 33 -3.98 11.69 -2.00
CA ASN A 33 -3.06 12.82 -2.18
C ASN A 33 -1.92 12.75 -1.15
N GLY A 34 -0.73 13.22 -1.53
CA GLY A 34 0.50 13.24 -0.71
C GLY A 34 0.49 14.23 0.48
N THR A 35 -0.68 14.42 1.10
CA THR A 35 -0.96 15.37 2.17
C THR A 35 -0.74 14.75 3.55
N ALA A 36 -0.95 15.53 4.62
CA ALA A 36 -0.74 15.08 6.00
C ALA A 36 -1.50 13.78 6.38
N PRO A 37 -2.78 13.58 6.00
CA PRO A 37 -3.51 12.34 6.31
C PRO A 37 -2.83 11.06 5.79
N LYS A 38 -2.43 11.02 4.50
CA LYS A 38 -1.73 9.85 3.93
C LYS A 38 -0.44 9.54 4.70
N LYS A 39 0.35 10.57 5.00
CA LYS A 39 1.61 10.42 5.75
C LYS A 39 1.35 9.88 7.16
N ALA A 40 0.34 10.40 7.85
CA ALA A 40 -0.04 9.96 9.20
C ALA A 40 -0.47 8.49 9.22
N ILE A 41 -1.33 8.08 8.28
CA ILE A 41 -1.81 6.68 8.18
C ILE A 41 -0.64 5.73 7.95
N VAL A 42 0.21 6.01 6.96
CA VAL A 42 1.35 5.13 6.63
C VAL A 42 2.36 5.06 7.78
N ALA A 43 2.65 6.20 8.42
CA ALA A 43 3.55 6.24 9.57
C ALA A 43 2.99 5.45 10.77
N PHE A 44 1.70 5.64 11.09
CA PHE A 44 1.02 4.91 12.16
C PHE A 44 1.05 3.40 11.92
N VAL A 45 0.63 2.94 10.74
CA VAL A 45 0.63 1.52 10.38
C VAL A 45 2.05 0.95 10.46
N GLY A 46 3.05 1.65 9.93
CA GLY A 46 4.44 1.22 10.00
C GLY A 46 4.95 1.10 11.45
N LYS A 47 4.59 2.05 12.30
CA LYS A 47 4.94 2.10 13.72
C LYS A 47 4.34 0.91 14.48
N VAL A 48 3.03 0.67 14.37
CA VAL A 48 2.35 -0.39 15.13
C VAL A 48 2.62 -1.81 14.61
N THR A 49 3.03 -1.95 13.34
CA THR A 49 3.33 -3.28 12.75
C THR A 49 4.79 -3.69 12.84
N LYS A 50 5.72 -2.75 13.06
CA LYS A 50 7.16 -3.04 13.15
C LYS A 50 7.49 -3.79 14.44
N LYS A 51 8.03 -5.00 14.32
CA LYS A 51 8.55 -5.77 15.46
C LYS A 51 9.65 -4.98 16.16
N GLY A 52 9.62 -4.94 17.50
CA GLY A 52 10.56 -4.18 18.33
C GLY A 52 10.33 -2.66 18.35
N SER A 53 9.28 -2.15 17.70
CA SER A 53 8.81 -0.79 17.98
C SER A 53 8.25 -0.72 19.41
N PRO A 54 8.50 0.37 20.16
CA PRO A 54 7.88 0.57 21.47
C PRO A 54 6.34 0.63 21.41
N ASP A 55 5.78 0.82 20.21
CA ASP A 55 4.33 0.91 19.99
C ASP A 55 3.81 -0.28 19.16
N HIS A 56 4.58 -1.38 19.12
CA HIS A 56 4.16 -2.59 18.41
C HIS A 56 2.84 -3.14 18.98
N VAL A 57 1.88 -3.38 18.09
CA VAL A 57 0.60 -4.01 18.43
C VAL A 57 0.59 -5.42 17.82
N PRO A 58 0.33 -6.48 18.60
CA PRO A 58 0.24 -7.84 18.06
C PRO A 58 -0.92 -7.97 17.06
N PRO A 59 -0.81 -8.83 16.02
CA PRO A 59 -1.80 -8.87 14.94
C PRO A 59 -3.26 -9.02 15.39
N THR A 60 -3.51 -9.78 16.45
CA THR A 60 -4.86 -10.04 17.00
C THR A 60 -5.52 -8.81 17.61
N GLU A 61 -4.74 -7.77 17.93
CA GLU A 61 -5.23 -6.53 18.56
C GLU A 61 -5.31 -5.35 17.58
N ARG A 62 -4.96 -5.56 16.30
CA ARG A 62 -4.97 -4.51 15.27
C ARG A 62 -6.37 -4.30 14.71
N ILE A 63 -7.26 -3.74 15.52
CA ILE A 63 -8.64 -3.45 15.15
C ILE A 63 -8.78 -1.96 14.81
N ALA A 64 -9.28 -1.66 13.60
CA ALA A 64 -9.63 -0.31 13.17
C ALA A 64 -11.14 -0.23 12.92
N VAL A 65 -11.79 0.83 13.37
CA VAL A 65 -13.23 1.06 13.22
C VAL A 65 -13.45 2.26 12.33
N PHE A 66 -14.37 2.12 11.37
CA PHE A 66 -14.76 3.18 10.46
C PHE A 66 -16.27 3.38 10.58
N ASP A 67 -16.70 4.64 10.53
CA ASP A 67 -18.10 4.96 10.32
C ASP A 67 -18.51 4.60 8.87
N SER A 68 -19.81 4.44 8.61
CA SER A 68 -20.34 4.06 7.28
C SER A 68 -20.74 5.29 6.45
N ASP A 69 -21.88 5.90 6.76
CA ASP A 69 -22.44 7.02 6.00
C ASP A 69 -21.54 8.27 6.10
N GLY A 70 -21.17 8.84 4.94
CA GLY A 70 -20.29 10.00 4.87
C GLY A 70 -18.79 9.69 5.10
N THR A 71 -18.43 8.43 5.41
CA THR A 71 -17.04 7.99 5.56
C THR A 71 -16.67 6.94 4.51
N LEU A 72 -17.38 5.80 4.46
CA LEU A 72 -17.13 4.73 3.49
C LEU A 72 -17.96 4.89 2.21
N TRP A 73 -19.15 5.49 2.32
CA TRP A 73 -19.99 5.83 1.16
C TRP A 73 -20.67 7.18 1.33
N ALA A 74 -21.23 7.71 0.24
CA ALA A 74 -21.99 8.95 0.28
C ALA A 74 -23.26 8.78 1.14
N GLY A 75 -23.53 9.75 2.01
CA GLY A 75 -24.72 9.78 2.87
C GLY A 75 -25.69 10.93 2.54
N GLN A 76 -25.49 11.62 1.42
CA GLN A 76 -26.28 12.78 1.00
C GLN A 76 -27.02 12.48 -0.31
N PRO A 77 -28.24 13.01 -0.51
CA PRO A 77 -29.00 13.92 0.38
C PRO A 77 -29.71 13.21 1.54
N MET A 78 -29.73 11.88 1.53
CA MET A 78 -30.34 11.05 2.55
C MET A 78 -29.59 9.72 2.66
N TYR A 79 -29.72 9.02 3.78
CA TYR A 79 -28.97 7.81 4.06
C TYR A 79 -29.22 6.71 3.03
N PHE A 80 -28.17 5.97 2.68
CA PHE A 80 -28.25 4.92 1.68
C PHE A 80 -29.28 3.84 2.04
N GLN A 81 -29.38 3.50 3.33
CA GLN A 81 -30.38 2.56 3.83
C GLN A 81 -31.82 3.02 3.59
N LEU A 82 -32.08 4.33 3.73
CA LEU A 82 -33.40 4.90 3.47
C LEU A 82 -33.72 4.89 1.98
N MET A 83 -32.75 5.22 1.12
CA MET A 83 -32.91 5.10 -0.33
C MET A 83 -33.27 3.68 -0.75
N PHE A 84 -32.55 2.68 -0.24
CA PHE A 84 -32.83 1.27 -0.54
C PHE A 84 -34.23 0.85 -0.09
N ALA A 85 -34.65 1.26 1.11
CA ALA A 85 -35.98 0.94 1.63
C ALA A 85 -37.13 1.55 0.81
N LEU A 86 -36.91 2.67 0.12
CA LEU A 86 -37.91 3.36 -0.70
C LEU A 86 -37.94 2.87 -2.16
N ASP A 87 -36.86 2.26 -2.65
CA ASP A 87 -36.77 1.65 -3.99
C ASP A 87 -37.41 0.24 -4.04
N ALA A 88 -37.54 -0.41 -2.89
CA ALA A 88 -38.06 -1.79 -2.75
C ALA A 88 -39.57 -1.94 -3.01
#